data_AF-A0A928D954-F1
#
_entry.id   AF-A0A928D954-F1
#
_cell.length_a   1.000
_cell.length_b   1.000
_cell.length_c   1.000
_cell.angle_alpha   90.00
_cell.angle_beta   90.00
_cell.angle_gamma   90.00
#
_symmetry.space_group_name_H-M   'P 1'
#
loop_
_entity.id
_entity.type
_entity.pdbx_description
1 polymer ?
#
loop_
_entity_poly.entity_id
_entity_poly.type
_entity_poly.pdbx_seq_one_letter_code
_entity_poly.pdbx_strand_id
1 'polypeptide(L)'
;MKAFTNRSVFEKKGASGIFSSKALFCTVFALTATAVGAFPSPKISDVATAVTKGPLGRVDVTYRLSEPAIVLCDVLTNVTGTASGNEYASIGAEKLLTFTGDVGHKVDGGIRSFSWRAGADWPSNKLDAAVVRVKLTAYPPNRPPDYLVVDLAPASRERHRYYASASDIPGFPESDIYRTQKLVMRYIRAKNIPWTMGALSEGGDFEEWAVPHTVRLRSNYWMAVFEMTVGQHAWFSDGEETAKTNHLPLCRFGTYSQIRGANNLYPAEPSAVSHLGLLNARTGINFELPSEAQWEYAAKAGH
;
A
#
# COMPACT_ATOMS: atom_id res chain seq x y z
N MET A 1 8.17 -56.74 -69.88
CA MET A 1 8.65 -55.34 -69.91
C MET A 1 7.77 -54.54 -68.95
N LYS A 2 8.36 -53.95 -67.89
CA LYS A 2 7.94 -52.84 -66.99
C LYS A 2 6.44 -52.44 -66.92
N ALA A 3 5.81 -52.09 -65.80
CA ALA A 3 6.19 -51.88 -64.40
C ALA A 3 4.93 -51.67 -63.52
N PHE A 4 5.11 -51.86 -62.21
CA PHE A 4 4.21 -51.60 -61.08
C PHE A 4 3.72 -50.14 -60.96
N THR A 5 2.55 -49.88 -60.33
CA THR A 5 2.44 -49.43 -58.92
C THR A 5 1.01 -49.20 -58.41
N ASN A 6 0.81 -49.57 -57.14
CA ASN A 6 -0.36 -49.39 -56.27
C ASN A 6 -0.68 -47.92 -55.94
N ARG A 7 -1.97 -47.60 -55.76
CA ARG A 7 -2.45 -46.38 -55.06
C ARG A 7 -3.52 -46.78 -54.05
N SER A 8 -3.21 -46.65 -52.76
CA SER A 8 -4.19 -46.69 -51.67
C SER A 8 -4.26 -45.34 -50.96
N VAL A 9 -5.46 -45.07 -50.49
CA VAL A 9 -6.05 -43.83 -50.00
C VAL A 9 -5.36 -43.30 -48.73
N PHE A 10 -5.15 -41.98 -48.65
CA PHE A 10 -4.79 -41.29 -47.40
C PHE A 10 -5.92 -40.33 -47.00
N GLU A 11 -6.53 -40.63 -45.85
CA GLU A 11 -7.50 -39.80 -45.14
C GLU A 11 -6.76 -38.96 -44.08
N LYS A 12 -6.92 -37.63 -44.13
CA LYS A 12 -6.34 -36.69 -43.15
C LYS A 12 -7.24 -36.62 -41.91
N LYS A 13 -6.75 -37.06 -40.75
CA LYS A 13 -7.28 -36.64 -39.43
C LYS A 13 -6.31 -35.67 -38.77
N GLY A 14 -6.74 -34.43 -38.60
CA GLY A 14 -6.06 -33.42 -37.80
C GLY A 14 -6.33 -33.65 -36.31
N ALA A 15 -5.27 -33.75 -35.52
CA ALA A 15 -5.35 -33.77 -34.07
C ALA A 15 -5.15 -32.34 -33.53
N SER A 16 -6.20 -31.77 -32.94
CA SER A 16 -6.16 -30.56 -32.14
C SER A 16 -5.61 -30.89 -30.75
N GLY A 17 -4.36 -30.52 -30.50
CA GLY A 17 -3.74 -30.61 -29.18
C GLY A 17 -4.26 -29.52 -28.25
N ILE A 18 -5.14 -29.89 -27.32
CA ILE A 18 -5.54 -29.04 -26.20
C ILE A 18 -4.43 -29.09 -25.15
N PHE A 19 -3.69 -28.00 -24.99
CA PHE A 19 -2.77 -27.82 -23.86
C PHE A 19 -3.59 -27.67 -22.57
N SER A 20 -3.69 -28.76 -21.79
CA SER A 20 -4.22 -28.71 -20.43
C SER A 20 -3.11 -28.24 -19.48
N SER A 21 -3.15 -26.97 -19.07
CA SER A 21 -2.34 -26.47 -17.96
C SER A 21 -2.91 -27.03 -16.65
N LYS A 22 -2.37 -28.15 -16.18
CA LYS A 22 -2.70 -28.70 -14.86
C LYS A 22 -2.17 -27.76 -13.79
N ALA A 23 -3.06 -27.01 -13.15
CA ALA A 23 -2.75 -26.29 -11.92
C ALA A 23 -2.60 -27.33 -10.79
N LEU A 24 -1.39 -27.42 -10.22
CA LEU A 24 -1.11 -28.30 -9.09
C LEU A 24 -1.53 -27.55 -7.81
N PHE A 25 -2.58 -28.03 -7.13
CA PHE A 25 -2.95 -27.53 -5.79
C PHE A 25 -2.03 -28.21 -4.76
N CYS A 26 -1.10 -27.45 -4.18
CA CYS A 26 -0.27 -27.91 -3.06
C CYS A 26 -0.64 -27.12 -1.80
N THR A 27 -1.10 -27.83 -0.77
CA THR A 27 -1.34 -27.27 0.56
C THR A 27 0.00 -27.04 1.26
N VAL A 28 0.30 -25.81 1.66
CA VAL A 28 1.54 -25.46 2.40
C VAL A 28 1.20 -25.11 3.84
N PHE A 29 2.01 -25.61 4.78
CA PHE A 29 1.92 -25.33 6.21
C PHE A 29 2.10 -23.83 6.52
N ALA A 30 1.04 -23.21 7.07
CA ALA A 30 1.06 -21.84 7.57
C ALA A 30 1.63 -21.80 8.99
N LEU A 31 2.60 -20.91 9.24
CA LEU A 31 3.04 -20.59 10.61
C LEU A 31 2.42 -19.25 11.05
N THR A 32 2.05 -19.25 12.33
CA THR A 32 1.20 -18.32 13.07
C THR A 32 1.60 -16.85 13.06
N ALA A 33 0.57 -15.99 13.05
CA ALA A 33 0.66 -14.55 13.23
C ALA A 33 1.27 -14.17 14.58
N THR A 34 2.25 -13.25 14.58
CA THR A 34 2.73 -12.57 15.78
C THR A 34 1.76 -11.45 16.16
N ALA A 35 1.07 -11.59 17.29
CA ALA A 35 0.19 -10.57 17.85
C ALA A 35 1.01 -9.52 18.63
N VAL A 36 0.84 -8.24 18.31
CA VAL A 36 1.32 -7.12 19.14
C VAL A 36 0.13 -6.53 19.90
N GLY A 37 -0.07 -6.97 21.15
CA GLY A 37 -0.79 -6.24 22.20
C GLY A 37 -2.32 -6.37 22.29
N ALA A 38 -2.79 -6.98 23.39
CA ALA A 38 -4.02 -6.80 24.20
C ALA A 38 -5.43 -6.53 23.58
N PHE A 39 -5.59 -6.50 22.26
CA PHE A 39 -6.90 -6.55 21.59
C PHE A 39 -7.01 -7.86 20.81
N PRO A 40 -8.22 -8.45 20.64
CA PRO A 40 -8.38 -9.54 19.68
C PRO A 40 -7.89 -9.01 18.34
N SER A 41 -6.76 -9.53 17.88
CA SER A 41 -6.20 -9.19 16.58
C SER A 41 -6.90 -10.07 15.55
N PRO A 42 -7.19 -9.54 14.34
CA PRO A 42 -7.79 -10.34 13.29
C PRO A 42 -6.97 -11.61 13.05
N LYS A 43 -7.65 -12.75 13.03
CA LYS A 43 -7.00 -14.05 12.87
C LYS A 43 -7.01 -14.46 11.41
N ILE A 44 -5.87 -14.91 10.94
CA ILE A 44 -5.70 -15.54 9.63
C ILE A 44 -5.61 -17.05 9.84
N SER A 45 -6.39 -17.81 9.08
CA SER A 45 -6.37 -19.27 9.05
C SER A 45 -6.53 -19.80 7.62
N ASP A 46 -6.44 -21.12 7.45
CA ASP A 46 -6.72 -21.81 6.18
C ASP A 46 -5.94 -21.25 4.98
N VAL A 47 -4.69 -20.83 5.21
CA VAL A 47 -3.85 -20.27 4.15
C VAL A 47 -3.45 -21.39 3.18
N ALA A 48 -3.76 -21.21 1.90
CA ALA A 48 -3.36 -22.09 0.83
C ALA A 48 -2.72 -21.28 -0.29
N THR A 49 -1.71 -21.86 -0.94
CA THR A 49 -0.92 -21.21 -1.99
C THR A 49 -0.88 -22.09 -3.23
N ALA A 50 -1.24 -21.54 -4.38
CA ALA A 50 -1.08 -22.19 -5.68
C ALA A 50 -0.01 -21.46 -6.49
N VAL A 51 1.01 -22.19 -6.96
CA VAL A 51 2.12 -21.64 -7.72
C VAL A 51 1.99 -22.05 -9.19
N THR A 52 1.88 -21.06 -10.07
CA THR A 52 1.99 -21.27 -11.51
C THR A 52 3.44 -21.04 -11.94
N LYS A 53 4.07 -22.04 -12.56
CA LYS A 53 5.47 -21.98 -13.02
C LYS A 53 5.59 -21.27 -14.37
N GLY A 54 6.76 -20.70 -14.65
CA GLY A 54 7.12 -20.12 -15.95
C GLY A 54 7.45 -18.62 -15.92
N PRO A 55 7.73 -18.00 -17.07
CA PRO A 55 8.12 -16.58 -17.17
C PRO A 55 7.06 -15.58 -16.67
N LEU A 56 5.79 -16.00 -16.67
CA LEU A 56 4.66 -15.26 -16.09
C LEU A 56 4.18 -15.90 -14.79
N GLY A 57 5.10 -16.53 -14.06
CA GLY A 57 4.77 -17.28 -12.86
C GLY A 57 4.04 -16.42 -11.83
N ARG A 58 3.08 -17.01 -11.14
CA ARG A 58 2.26 -16.32 -10.15
C ARG A 58 2.06 -17.18 -8.92
N VAL A 59 1.85 -16.53 -7.79
CA VAL A 59 1.46 -17.15 -6.53
C VAL A 59 0.07 -16.65 -6.20
N ASP A 60 -0.91 -17.54 -6.28
CA ASP A 60 -2.30 -17.28 -5.88
C ASP A 60 -2.48 -17.77 -4.44
N VAL A 61 -3.02 -16.92 -3.58
CA VAL A 61 -3.17 -17.20 -2.15
C VAL A 61 -4.64 -17.10 -1.78
N THR A 62 -5.16 -18.11 -1.09
CA THR A 62 -6.47 -18.05 -0.42
C THR A 62 -6.28 -18.20 1.07
N TYR A 63 -7.11 -17.54 1.86
CA TYR A 63 -7.06 -17.59 3.31
C TYR A 63 -8.43 -17.26 3.90
N ARG A 64 -8.62 -17.54 5.19
CA ARG A 64 -9.77 -17.11 5.97
C ARG A 64 -9.35 -16.03 6.95
N LEU A 65 -10.16 -14.98 7.04
CA LEU A 65 -10.00 -13.86 7.95
C LEU A 65 -11.18 -13.82 8.93
N SER A 66 -10.93 -13.67 10.24
CA SER A 66 -11.99 -13.69 11.26
C SER A 66 -12.91 -12.46 11.22
N GLU A 67 -12.36 -11.30 10.85
CA GLU A 67 -13.02 -10.00 10.94
C GLU A 67 -12.33 -9.01 9.98
N PRO A 68 -12.92 -7.83 9.68
CA PRO A 68 -12.29 -6.89 8.77
C PRO A 68 -10.88 -6.46 9.22
N ALA A 69 -9.92 -6.48 8.31
CA ALA A 69 -8.52 -6.15 8.60
C ALA A 69 -7.81 -5.53 7.41
N ILE A 70 -6.68 -4.88 7.65
CA ILE A 70 -5.70 -4.52 6.61
C ILE A 70 -4.72 -5.67 6.49
N VAL A 71 -4.59 -6.26 5.30
CA VAL A 71 -3.78 -7.46 5.09
C VAL A 71 -2.49 -7.09 4.37
N LEU A 72 -1.35 -7.43 4.96
CA LEU A 72 -0.04 -7.33 4.33
C LEU A 72 0.54 -8.72 4.09
N CYS A 73 1.41 -8.81 3.09
CA CYS A 73 2.06 -10.05 2.69
C CYS A 73 3.56 -9.83 2.58
N ASP A 74 4.32 -10.76 3.15
CA ASP A 74 5.73 -10.96 2.88
C ASP A 74 5.89 -12.37 2.28
N VAL A 75 6.94 -12.54 1.47
CA VAL A 75 7.27 -13.83 0.85
C VAL A 75 8.63 -14.25 1.35
N LEU A 76 8.68 -15.47 1.89
CA LEU A 76 9.88 -16.04 2.47
C LEU A 76 10.39 -17.19 1.60
N THR A 77 11.70 -17.33 1.54
CA THR A 77 12.39 -18.47 0.90
C THR A 77 13.41 -19.06 1.85
N ASN A 78 13.81 -20.30 1.59
CA ASN A 78 14.87 -20.98 2.32
C ASN A 78 16.22 -20.22 2.23
N VAL A 79 16.93 -20.14 3.35
CA VAL A 79 18.21 -19.42 3.43
C VAL A 79 19.35 -20.12 2.66
N THR A 80 19.32 -21.44 2.54
CA THR A 80 20.44 -22.25 2.02
C THR A 80 20.35 -22.59 0.52
N GLY A 81 19.39 -22.04 -0.23
CA GLY A 81 19.17 -22.39 -1.65
C GLY A 81 18.76 -23.85 -1.92
N THR A 82 18.66 -24.66 -0.86
CA THR A 82 18.20 -26.06 -0.85
C THR A 82 16.94 -26.16 -0.01
N ALA A 83 15.86 -26.73 -0.55
CA ALA A 83 14.51 -26.73 0.06
C ALA A 83 14.40 -27.52 1.39
N SER A 84 15.53 -27.87 2.02
CA SER A 84 15.64 -28.83 3.11
C SER A 84 16.01 -28.22 4.46
N GLY A 85 15.95 -26.90 4.62
CA GLY A 85 16.14 -26.21 5.91
C GLY A 85 14.84 -25.68 6.49
N ASN A 86 14.70 -25.67 7.82
CA ASN A 86 13.58 -25.01 8.51
C ASN A 86 13.74 -23.49 8.63
N GLU A 87 14.79 -22.92 8.05
CA GLU A 87 15.11 -21.50 8.12
C GLU A 87 14.64 -20.77 6.85
N TYR A 88 13.82 -19.75 7.05
CA TYR A 88 13.21 -18.96 5.99
C TYR A 88 13.51 -17.47 6.21
N ALA A 89 13.89 -16.78 5.15
CA ALA A 89 14.14 -15.34 5.14
C ALA A 89 13.25 -14.64 4.12
N SER A 90 12.90 -13.38 4.39
CA SER A 90 12.18 -12.54 3.44
C SER A 90 12.99 -12.36 2.16
N ILE A 91 12.30 -12.33 1.02
CA ILE A 91 12.91 -12.00 -0.27
C ILE A 91 13.07 -10.49 -0.50
N GLY A 92 12.62 -9.66 0.45
CA GLY A 92 12.68 -8.20 0.36
C GLY A 92 11.45 -7.59 -0.31
N ALA A 93 10.96 -6.46 0.23
CA ALA A 93 9.78 -5.76 -0.27
C ALA A 93 9.98 -5.21 -1.69
N GLU A 94 11.23 -4.97 -2.11
CA GLU A 94 11.58 -4.55 -3.47
C GLU A 94 11.29 -5.62 -4.53
N LYS A 95 11.05 -6.87 -4.11
CA LYS A 95 10.61 -7.99 -4.96
C LYS A 95 9.12 -8.28 -4.87
N LEU A 96 8.35 -7.43 -4.18
CA LEU A 96 6.93 -7.64 -3.86
C LEU A 96 6.08 -6.46 -4.34
N LEU A 97 6.12 -6.19 -5.64
CA LEU A 97 5.58 -4.98 -6.25
C LEU A 97 4.18 -5.20 -6.84
N THR A 98 3.94 -6.36 -7.44
CA THR A 98 2.78 -6.62 -8.31
C THR A 98 1.75 -7.57 -7.69
N PHE A 99 1.26 -7.20 -6.51
CA PHE A 99 0.07 -7.81 -5.93
C PHE A 99 -1.22 -7.27 -6.58
N THR A 100 -2.22 -8.16 -6.66
CA THR A 100 -3.61 -7.83 -6.98
C THR A 100 -4.54 -8.52 -5.98
N GLY A 101 -5.59 -7.84 -5.54
CA GLY A 101 -6.53 -8.39 -4.55
C GLY A 101 -6.34 -7.72 -3.20
N ASP A 102 -6.22 -8.51 -2.13
CA ASP A 102 -6.36 -8.02 -0.76
C ASP A 102 -5.12 -7.35 -0.15
N VAL A 103 -3.93 -7.64 -0.67
CA VAL A 103 -2.66 -7.18 -0.07
C VAL A 103 -2.53 -5.66 -0.16
N GLY A 104 -2.25 -5.04 0.98
CA GLY A 104 -2.12 -3.59 1.11
C GLY A 104 -3.46 -2.86 1.23
N HIS A 105 -4.57 -3.58 1.45
CA HIS A 105 -5.91 -3.00 1.56
C HIS A 105 -6.65 -3.45 2.82
N LYS A 106 -7.60 -2.61 3.24
CA LYS A 106 -8.64 -3.02 4.20
C LYS A 106 -9.65 -3.91 3.48
N VAL A 107 -9.90 -5.09 4.03
CA VAL A 107 -10.85 -6.07 3.50
C VAL A 107 -11.78 -6.59 4.59
N ASP A 108 -12.94 -7.10 4.20
CA ASP A 108 -13.90 -7.71 5.12
C ASP A 108 -13.44 -9.10 5.60
N GLY A 109 -14.03 -9.59 6.69
CA GLY A 109 -13.84 -10.96 7.15
C GLY A 109 -14.43 -11.99 6.17
N GLY A 110 -14.03 -13.26 6.33
CA GLY A 110 -14.49 -14.38 5.51
C GLY A 110 -13.38 -15.01 4.67
N ILE A 111 -13.77 -15.69 3.59
CA ILE A 111 -12.83 -16.30 2.64
C ILE A 111 -12.31 -15.22 1.70
N ARG A 112 -10.99 -15.13 1.61
CA ARG A 112 -10.25 -14.04 0.98
C ARG A 112 -9.17 -14.57 0.06
N SER A 113 -8.71 -13.74 -0.87
CA SER A 113 -7.66 -14.14 -1.82
C SER A 113 -6.91 -12.97 -2.43
N PHE A 114 -5.71 -13.26 -2.92
CA PHE A 114 -4.93 -12.34 -3.74
C PHE A 114 -3.99 -13.12 -4.66
N SER A 115 -3.40 -12.43 -5.62
CA SER A 115 -2.40 -12.97 -6.53
C SER A 115 -1.17 -12.07 -6.55
N TRP A 116 0.00 -12.68 -6.63
CA TRP A 116 1.29 -12.01 -6.81
C TRP A 116 1.92 -12.46 -8.13
N ARG A 117 2.32 -11.51 -8.99
CA ARG A 117 2.99 -11.82 -10.27
C ARG A 117 4.50 -12.01 -10.06
N ALA A 118 4.85 -13.08 -9.36
CA ALA A 118 6.22 -13.42 -9.00
C ALA A 118 7.21 -13.46 -10.17
N GLY A 119 6.79 -13.90 -11.36
CA GLY A 119 7.64 -13.90 -12.55
C GLY A 119 8.01 -12.50 -13.05
N ALA A 120 7.22 -11.48 -12.73
CA ALA A 120 7.53 -10.09 -13.08
C ALA A 120 8.49 -9.46 -12.07
N ASP A 121 8.23 -9.65 -10.77
CA ASP A 121 9.02 -9.01 -9.72
C ASP A 121 10.32 -9.77 -9.39
N TRP A 122 10.33 -11.07 -9.65
CA TRP A 122 11.41 -11.98 -9.28
C TRP A 122 11.77 -12.97 -10.41
N PRO A 123 12.11 -12.46 -11.61
CA PRO A 123 12.18 -13.23 -12.87
C PRO A 123 13.27 -14.31 -12.90
N SER A 124 14.38 -14.13 -12.17
CA SER A 124 15.53 -15.04 -12.22
C SER A 124 15.41 -16.25 -11.27
N ASN A 125 14.31 -16.37 -10.54
CA ASN A 125 14.16 -17.39 -9.51
C ASN A 125 13.15 -18.47 -9.89
N LYS A 126 13.45 -19.71 -9.51
CA LYS A 126 12.57 -20.84 -9.76
C LYS A 126 11.44 -20.84 -8.74
N LEU A 127 10.22 -20.59 -9.21
CA LEU A 127 9.03 -20.73 -8.38
C LEU A 127 8.71 -22.21 -8.17
N ASP A 128 9.02 -22.70 -6.98
CA ASP A 128 8.58 -24.01 -6.52
C ASP A 128 7.75 -23.87 -5.23
N ALA A 129 6.62 -24.56 -5.16
CA ALA A 129 5.73 -24.51 -4.00
C ALA A 129 6.41 -25.04 -2.71
N ALA A 130 7.43 -25.90 -2.83
CA ALA A 130 8.22 -26.34 -1.68
C ALA A 130 9.16 -25.25 -1.13
N VAL A 131 9.43 -24.21 -1.92
CA VAL A 131 10.46 -23.19 -1.64
C VAL A 131 9.83 -21.86 -1.20
N VAL A 132 8.66 -21.52 -1.73
CA VAL A 132 7.97 -20.27 -1.45
C VAL A 132 7.03 -20.42 -0.25
N ARG A 133 7.22 -19.59 0.78
CA ARG A 133 6.26 -19.44 1.88
C ARG A 133 5.68 -18.04 1.88
N VAL A 134 4.39 -17.93 2.17
CA VAL A 134 3.70 -16.65 2.30
C VAL A 134 3.48 -16.36 3.78
N LYS A 135 3.92 -15.19 4.24
CA LYS A 135 3.69 -14.69 5.59
C LYS A 135 2.67 -13.56 5.52
N LEU A 136 1.46 -13.85 6.01
CA LEU A 136 0.39 -12.87 6.08
C LEU A 136 0.37 -12.18 7.46
N THR A 137 0.16 -10.87 7.44
CA THR A 137 -0.05 -10.07 8.66
C THR A 137 -1.37 -9.33 8.53
N ALA A 138 -2.25 -9.45 9.52
CA ALA A 138 -3.51 -8.72 9.57
C ALA A 138 -3.47 -7.65 10.65
N TYR A 139 -3.71 -6.40 10.26
CA TYR A 139 -3.81 -5.25 11.14
C TYR A 139 -5.28 -4.92 11.38
N PRO A 140 -5.73 -4.75 12.63
CA PRO A 140 -7.08 -4.28 12.87
C PRO A 140 -7.23 -2.84 12.34
N PRO A 141 -8.39 -2.45 11.77
CA PRO A 141 -8.55 -1.13 11.15
C PRO A 141 -8.31 0.06 12.08
N ASN A 142 -8.45 -0.13 13.40
CA ASN A 142 -8.18 0.90 14.42
C ASN A 142 -6.72 1.01 14.84
N ARG A 143 -5.85 0.09 14.38
CA ARG A 143 -4.39 0.13 14.51
C ARG A 143 -3.76 -0.26 13.17
N PRO A 144 -3.90 0.61 12.15
CA PRO A 144 -3.39 0.33 10.81
C PRO A 144 -1.85 0.25 10.79
N PRO A 145 -1.28 -0.23 9.67
CA PRO A 145 0.13 -0.07 9.36
C PRO A 145 0.59 1.40 9.39
N ASP A 146 1.89 1.62 9.46
CA ASP A 146 2.46 2.94 9.72
C ASP A 146 2.36 3.90 8.55
N TYR A 147 2.21 3.37 7.33
CA TYR A 147 2.21 4.14 6.09
C TYR A 147 1.01 3.81 5.21
N LEU A 148 0.50 4.84 4.54
CA LEU A 148 -0.55 4.77 3.53
C LEU A 148 -0.07 5.61 2.34
N VAL A 149 0.05 5.00 1.17
CA VAL A 149 0.35 5.71 -0.07
C VAL A 149 -0.95 5.90 -0.81
N VAL A 150 -1.29 7.15 -1.15
CA VAL A 150 -2.48 7.52 -1.92
C VAL A 150 -2.05 7.93 -3.32
N ASP A 151 -2.67 7.37 -4.34
CA ASP A 151 -2.39 7.67 -5.74
C ASP A 151 -3.29 8.83 -6.22
N LEU A 152 -2.67 9.85 -6.78
CA LEU A 152 -3.37 11.00 -7.35
C LEU A 152 -3.55 10.86 -8.87
N ALA A 153 -2.82 9.99 -9.55
CA ALA A 153 -2.88 9.85 -11.00
C ALA A 153 -4.12 9.02 -11.46
N PRO A 154 -4.81 9.40 -12.54
CA PRO A 154 -6.12 8.85 -12.91
C PRO A 154 -6.02 7.44 -13.48
N ALA A 155 -4.86 7.08 -14.03
CA ALA A 155 -4.63 5.77 -14.64
C ALA A 155 -4.49 4.65 -13.60
N SER A 156 -4.34 4.99 -12.32
CA SER A 156 -4.20 3.99 -11.28
C SER A 156 -5.56 3.40 -10.91
N ARG A 157 -5.71 2.10 -11.10
CA ARG A 157 -6.85 1.33 -10.57
C ARG A 157 -6.80 1.20 -9.04
N GLU A 158 -5.64 1.47 -8.46
CA GLU A 158 -5.37 1.36 -7.02
C GLU A 158 -5.26 2.75 -6.41
N ARG A 159 -6.31 3.21 -5.74
CA ARG A 159 -6.37 4.56 -5.17
C ARG A 159 -5.45 4.75 -3.97
N HIS A 160 -5.20 3.69 -3.20
CA HIS A 160 -4.31 3.74 -2.06
C HIS A 160 -3.84 2.35 -1.62
N ARG A 161 -2.69 2.28 -0.97
CA ARG A 161 -2.08 1.05 -0.45
C ARG A 161 -1.41 1.29 0.91
N TYR A 162 -1.60 0.37 1.85
CA TYR A 162 -0.94 0.37 3.17
C TYR A 162 0.42 -0.35 3.14
N TYR A 163 1.36 0.15 3.94
CA TYR A 163 2.70 -0.42 4.13
C TYR A 163 3.09 -0.42 5.61
N ALA A 164 3.81 -1.45 6.06
CA ALA A 164 4.21 -1.59 7.46
C ALA A 164 5.29 -0.58 7.86
N SER A 165 6.19 -0.23 6.94
CA SER A 165 7.29 0.71 7.17
C SER A 165 7.60 1.52 5.91
N ALA A 166 8.43 2.57 6.04
CA ALA A 166 8.87 3.37 4.90
C ALA A 166 9.70 2.55 3.89
N SER A 167 10.55 1.63 4.38
CA SER A 167 11.40 0.79 3.53
C SER A 167 10.61 -0.25 2.71
N ASP A 168 9.36 -0.52 3.10
CA ASP A 168 8.48 -1.41 2.33
C ASP A 168 7.83 -0.69 1.13
N ILE A 169 7.93 0.65 1.06
CA ILE A 169 7.35 1.44 -0.03
C ILE A 169 8.34 1.44 -1.21
N PRO A 170 7.97 0.91 -2.39
CA PRO A 170 8.91 0.73 -3.49
C PRO A 170 9.56 2.03 -3.98
N GLY A 171 10.89 2.14 -3.84
CA GLY A 171 11.67 3.29 -4.31
C GLY A 171 11.41 4.59 -3.53
N PHE A 172 10.82 4.52 -2.34
CA PHE A 172 10.69 5.67 -1.45
C PHE A 172 11.91 5.77 -0.53
N PRO A 173 12.46 6.98 -0.27
CA PRO A 173 12.01 8.30 -0.73
C PRO A 173 12.66 8.83 -2.03
N GLU A 174 13.45 8.01 -2.72
CA GLU A 174 14.29 8.43 -3.86
C GLU A 174 13.47 8.74 -5.12
N SER A 175 12.35 8.05 -5.32
CA SER A 175 11.52 8.21 -6.51
C SER A 175 10.64 9.47 -6.42
N ASP A 176 10.73 10.32 -7.46
CA ASP A 176 9.95 11.56 -7.54
C ASP A 176 8.44 11.35 -7.68
N ILE A 177 7.98 10.11 -7.94
CA ILE A 177 6.54 9.82 -7.94
C ILE A 177 5.88 10.17 -6.61
N TYR A 178 6.62 10.13 -5.49
CA TYR A 178 6.13 10.49 -4.16
C TYR A 178 6.09 12.00 -3.89
N ARG A 179 6.58 12.80 -4.84
CA ARG A 179 6.48 14.28 -4.87
C ARG A 179 5.72 14.79 -6.09
N THR A 180 5.20 13.92 -6.95
CA THR A 180 4.53 14.32 -8.20
C THR A 180 3.20 13.62 -8.44
N GLN A 181 3.04 12.37 -8.01
CA GLN A 181 1.86 11.54 -8.35
C GLN A 181 1.21 10.90 -7.12
N LYS A 182 1.94 10.70 -6.03
CA LYS A 182 1.48 9.96 -4.85
C LYS A 182 1.67 10.80 -3.60
N LEU A 183 0.73 10.71 -2.66
CA LEU A 183 0.89 11.22 -1.30
C LEU A 183 1.32 10.06 -0.40
N VAL A 184 2.42 10.22 0.32
CA VAL A 184 2.82 9.29 1.38
C VAL A 184 2.33 9.84 2.70
N MET A 185 1.48 9.09 3.38
CA MET A 185 0.88 9.45 4.66
C MET A 185 1.45 8.57 5.76
N ARG A 186 1.87 9.18 6.87
CA ARG A 186 2.30 8.50 8.09
C ARG A 186 1.17 8.47 9.11
N TYR A 187 0.92 7.31 9.71
CA TYR A 187 -0.02 7.19 10.82
C TYR A 187 0.58 7.68 12.14
N ILE A 188 0.11 8.82 12.63
CA ILE A 188 0.57 9.42 13.89
C ILE A 188 -0.26 8.90 15.06
N ARG A 189 0.40 8.15 15.95
CA ARG A 189 -0.20 7.57 17.15
C ARG A 189 -0.20 8.57 18.30
N ALA A 190 -1.05 9.59 18.23
CA ALA A 190 -1.12 10.67 19.22
C ALA A 190 -2.25 10.56 20.24
N LYS A 191 -3.19 9.61 20.05
CA LYS A 191 -4.43 9.55 20.83
C LYS A 191 -4.13 9.42 22.33
N ASN A 192 -4.64 10.39 23.09
CA ASN A 192 -4.57 10.48 24.54
C ASN A 192 -3.14 10.51 25.13
N ILE A 193 -2.12 10.77 24.31
CA ILE A 193 -0.76 10.97 24.78
C ILE A 193 -0.63 12.42 25.26
N PRO A 194 -0.30 12.67 26.54
CA PRO A 194 0.06 14.00 26.99
C PRO A 194 1.42 14.40 26.42
N TRP A 195 1.53 15.61 25.89
CA TRP A 195 2.76 16.18 25.36
C TRP A 195 2.78 17.70 25.59
N THR A 196 3.95 18.32 25.47
CA THR A 196 4.13 19.75 25.71
C THR A 196 4.17 20.50 24.38
N MET A 197 3.08 21.21 24.09
CA MET A 197 3.00 22.16 22.98
C MET A 197 3.61 23.50 23.39
N GLY A 198 4.23 24.20 22.45
CA GLY A 198 4.98 25.42 22.65
C GLY A 198 6.48 25.17 22.85
N ALA A 199 7.19 26.25 23.16
CA ALA A 199 8.62 26.24 23.44
C ALA A 199 8.92 27.20 24.60
N LEU A 200 9.93 26.86 25.40
CA LEU A 200 10.50 27.83 26.34
C LEU A 200 11.23 28.90 25.52
N SER A 201 11.20 30.15 25.98
CA SER A 201 11.88 31.25 25.32
C SER A 201 13.39 30.98 25.24
N GLU A 202 13.91 30.68 24.05
CA GLU A 202 15.36 30.70 23.78
C GLU A 202 15.78 32.11 23.32
N GLY A 203 15.35 33.15 24.04
CA GLY A 203 15.83 34.53 23.85
C GLY A 203 15.38 35.25 22.57
N GLY A 204 14.21 34.90 22.01
CA GLY A 204 13.62 35.60 20.86
C GLY A 204 12.14 35.95 21.07
N ASP A 205 11.64 36.94 20.33
CA ASP A 205 10.34 37.64 20.43
C ASP A 205 9.06 36.76 20.29
N PHE A 206 9.15 35.44 20.35
CA PHE A 206 8.03 34.50 20.21
C PHE A 206 7.25 34.23 21.51
N GLU A 207 7.54 34.96 22.59
CA GLU A 207 7.26 34.56 23.97
C GLU A 207 5.76 34.53 24.36
N GLU A 208 4.90 35.36 23.77
CA GLU A 208 3.50 35.48 24.23
C GLU A 208 2.59 34.35 23.70
N TRP A 209 2.84 33.86 22.48
CA TRP A 209 1.93 32.94 21.78
C TRP A 209 2.39 31.47 21.81
N ALA A 210 3.63 31.21 22.20
CA ALA A 210 4.23 29.87 22.24
C ALA A 210 4.40 29.30 23.66
N VAL A 211 3.65 29.83 24.64
CA VAL A 211 3.76 29.43 26.05
C VAL A 211 3.55 27.91 26.23
N PRO A 212 4.51 27.19 26.84
CA PRO A 212 4.41 25.75 27.00
C PRO A 212 3.17 25.31 27.77
N HIS A 213 2.39 24.39 27.22
CA HIS A 213 1.21 23.83 27.87
C HIS A 213 0.97 22.37 27.45
N THR A 214 0.33 21.60 28.34
CA THR A 214 0.05 20.19 28.08
C THR A 214 -1.17 20.02 27.18
N VAL A 215 -0.98 19.31 26.07
CA VAL A 215 -2.05 18.98 25.12
C VAL A 215 -2.31 17.46 25.11
N ARG A 216 -3.56 17.07 24.83
CA ARG A 216 -3.95 15.68 24.55
C ARG A 216 -4.84 15.63 23.31
N LEU A 217 -4.34 15.01 22.25
CA LEU A 217 -5.11 14.79 21.02
C LEU A 217 -6.10 13.64 21.23
N ARG A 218 -7.35 13.80 20.78
CA ARG A 218 -8.43 12.81 21.00
C ARG A 218 -8.39 11.62 20.04
N SER A 219 -7.60 11.74 18.98
CA SER A 219 -7.53 10.79 17.88
C SER A 219 -6.11 10.64 17.37
N ASN A 220 -5.79 9.44 16.89
CA ASN A 220 -4.70 9.25 15.95
C ASN A 220 -5.11 9.85 14.61
N TYR A 221 -4.15 10.20 13.77
CA TYR A 221 -4.42 10.82 12.47
C TYR A 221 -3.33 10.43 11.47
N TRP A 222 -3.61 10.66 10.20
CA TRP A 222 -2.63 10.53 9.14
C TRP A 222 -2.06 11.91 8.84
N MET A 223 -0.75 12.01 8.63
CA MET A 223 -0.09 13.25 8.20
C MET A 223 0.77 12.97 6.98
N ALA A 224 0.74 13.87 6.00
CA ALA A 224 1.60 13.76 4.83
C ALA A 224 3.07 13.86 5.25
N VAL A 225 3.92 13.01 4.66
CA VAL A 225 5.37 12.99 4.95
C VAL A 225 6.09 14.19 4.31
N PHE A 226 5.60 14.65 3.16
CA PHE A 226 6.07 15.85 2.50
C PHE A 226 4.94 16.88 2.42
N GLU A 227 5.33 18.15 2.32
CA GLU A 227 4.42 19.18 1.83
C GLU A 227 3.90 18.82 0.44
N MET A 228 2.66 19.18 0.17
CA MET A 228 2.07 18.95 -1.15
C MET A 228 2.75 19.82 -2.20
N THR A 229 3.03 19.23 -3.34
CA THR A 229 3.71 19.91 -4.45
C THR A 229 2.74 20.43 -5.50
N VAL A 230 3.26 21.30 -6.38
CA VAL A 230 2.54 21.76 -7.57
C VAL A 230 2.13 20.57 -8.46
N GLY A 231 2.99 19.57 -8.65
CA GLY A 231 2.68 18.42 -9.49
C GLY A 231 1.60 17.52 -8.92
N GLN A 232 1.61 17.30 -7.61
CA GLN A 232 0.54 16.57 -6.93
C GLN A 232 -0.80 17.29 -7.04
N HIS A 233 -0.82 18.61 -6.83
CA HIS A 233 -2.03 19.44 -6.97
C HIS A 233 -2.64 19.35 -8.38
N ALA A 234 -1.79 19.42 -9.41
CA ALA A 234 -2.22 19.42 -10.81
C ALA A 234 -3.04 18.18 -11.22
N TRP A 235 -2.91 17.06 -10.50
CA TRP A 235 -3.67 15.85 -10.77
C TRP A 235 -5.16 15.91 -10.43
N PHE A 236 -5.59 16.89 -9.63
CA PHE A 236 -6.99 17.01 -9.20
C PHE A 236 -7.57 18.42 -9.37
N SER A 237 -6.80 19.38 -9.86
CA SER A 237 -7.21 20.79 -9.97
C SER A 237 -7.23 21.32 -11.41
N ASP A 238 -7.44 20.46 -12.40
CA ASP A 238 -7.36 20.79 -13.84
C ASP A 238 -6.05 21.48 -14.24
N GLY A 239 -4.93 21.10 -13.61
CA GLY A 239 -3.62 21.66 -13.92
C GLY A 239 -3.08 21.20 -15.28
N GLU A 240 -2.28 22.05 -15.92
CA GLU A 240 -1.58 21.70 -17.17
C GLU A 240 -0.69 20.46 -16.98
N GLU A 241 -0.51 19.68 -18.04
CA GLU A 241 0.35 18.47 -18.00
C GLU A 241 1.79 18.79 -17.57
N THR A 242 2.31 19.96 -17.97
CA THR A 242 3.65 20.45 -17.61
C THR A 242 3.82 20.63 -16.10
N ALA A 243 2.73 20.90 -15.36
CA ALA A 243 2.79 21.08 -13.92
C ALA A 243 2.96 19.75 -13.18
N LYS A 244 2.52 18.62 -13.74
CA LYS A 244 2.45 17.31 -13.05
C LYS A 244 3.81 16.69 -12.71
N THR A 245 4.89 17.20 -13.30
CA THR A 245 6.27 16.79 -12.99
C THR A 245 6.96 17.74 -12.00
N ASN A 246 6.28 18.80 -11.56
CA ASN A 246 6.83 19.80 -10.68
C ASN A 246 6.85 19.33 -9.21
N HIS A 247 8.04 19.24 -8.62
CA HIS A 247 8.27 18.80 -7.25
C HIS A 247 8.39 19.96 -6.24
N LEU A 248 8.21 21.21 -6.68
CA LEU A 248 8.26 22.37 -5.78
C LEU A 248 7.03 22.37 -4.85
N PRO A 249 7.19 22.79 -3.58
CA PRO A 249 6.08 22.99 -2.65
C PRO A 249 4.99 23.89 -3.24
N LEU A 250 3.74 23.54 -2.96
CA LEU A 250 2.58 24.29 -3.42
C LEU A 250 2.41 25.57 -2.59
N CYS A 251 2.95 26.69 -3.06
CA CYS A 251 2.81 28.01 -2.42
C CYS A 251 1.68 28.88 -3.03
N ARG A 252 0.62 28.26 -3.57
CA ARG A 252 -0.40 28.96 -4.37
C ARG A 252 -1.49 29.66 -3.55
N PHE A 253 -1.79 29.16 -2.35
CA PHE A 253 -2.93 29.62 -1.57
C PHE A 253 -2.52 30.69 -0.57
N GLY A 254 -3.14 31.86 -0.64
CA GLY A 254 -2.90 32.96 0.29
C GLY A 254 -3.89 33.00 1.47
N THR A 255 -4.92 32.14 1.47
CA THR A 255 -5.96 32.15 2.50
C THR A 255 -6.55 30.77 2.78
N TYR A 256 -7.05 30.57 4.01
CA TYR A 256 -7.81 29.38 4.41
C TYR A 256 -9.03 29.15 3.49
N SER A 257 -9.74 30.22 3.12
CA SER A 257 -10.92 30.15 2.23
C SER A 257 -10.60 29.62 0.83
N GLN A 258 -9.37 29.79 0.32
CA GLN A 258 -8.98 29.20 -0.96
C GLN A 258 -8.71 27.69 -0.86
N ILE A 259 -8.28 27.22 0.31
CA ILE A 259 -7.99 25.81 0.56
C ILE A 259 -9.29 25.02 0.80
N ARG A 260 -10.20 25.59 1.61
CA ARG A 260 -11.43 24.93 2.08
C ARG A 260 -12.73 25.40 1.42
N GLY A 261 -12.72 26.54 0.76
CA GLY A 261 -13.91 27.23 0.26
C GLY A 261 -14.40 28.33 1.21
N ALA A 262 -14.93 29.41 0.63
CA ALA A 262 -15.48 30.53 1.40
C ALA A 262 -16.62 30.08 2.32
N ASN A 263 -16.60 30.52 3.58
CA ASN A 263 -17.58 30.21 4.63
C ASN A 263 -17.64 28.73 5.10
N ASN A 264 -16.77 27.85 4.60
CA ASN A 264 -16.72 26.44 5.03
C ASN A 264 -15.68 26.24 6.15
N LEU A 265 -15.96 26.81 7.32
CA LEU A 265 -15.11 26.69 8.51
C LEU A 265 -15.18 25.29 9.12
N TYR A 266 -14.06 24.82 9.69
CA TYR A 266 -14.04 23.55 10.44
C TYR A 266 -15.03 23.63 11.61
N PRO A 267 -15.87 22.59 11.86
CA PRO A 267 -15.80 21.23 11.33
C PRO A 267 -16.67 20.94 10.09
N ALA A 268 -17.22 21.94 9.41
CA ALA A 268 -18.00 21.70 8.19
C ALA A 268 -17.14 21.06 7.10
N GLU A 269 -17.76 20.31 6.19
CA GLU A 269 -17.06 19.73 5.04
C GLU A 269 -16.50 20.83 4.11
N PRO A 270 -15.30 20.65 3.55
CA PRO A 270 -14.77 21.56 2.53
C PRO A 270 -15.73 21.69 1.34
N SER A 271 -15.74 22.87 0.71
CA SER A 271 -16.53 23.07 -0.51
C SER A 271 -16.06 22.11 -1.60
N ALA A 272 -16.97 21.50 -2.36
CA ALA A 272 -16.66 20.51 -3.37
C ALA A 272 -15.69 21.02 -4.47
N VAL A 273 -15.65 22.33 -4.70
CA VAL A 273 -14.77 22.99 -5.68
C VAL A 273 -13.50 23.60 -5.05
N SER A 274 -13.34 23.46 -3.72
CA SER A 274 -12.12 23.88 -3.03
C SER A 274 -10.98 22.90 -3.27
N HIS A 275 -9.76 23.30 -2.93
CA HIS A 275 -8.59 22.43 -3.03
C HIS A 275 -8.79 21.11 -2.27
N LEU A 276 -9.24 21.16 -1.00
CA LEU A 276 -9.51 19.95 -0.22
C LEU A 276 -10.73 19.17 -0.76
N GLY A 277 -11.77 19.85 -1.21
CA GLY A 277 -12.94 19.18 -1.81
C GLY A 277 -12.59 18.37 -3.06
N LEU A 278 -11.78 18.94 -3.95
CA LEU A 278 -11.29 18.26 -5.15
C LEU A 278 -10.37 17.07 -4.81
N LEU A 279 -9.47 17.25 -3.83
CA LEU A 279 -8.61 16.16 -3.35
C LEU A 279 -9.44 15.01 -2.74
N ASN A 280 -10.45 15.33 -1.95
CA ASN A 280 -11.35 14.33 -1.34
C ASN A 280 -12.14 13.59 -2.41
N ALA A 281 -12.70 14.31 -3.40
CA ALA A 281 -13.40 13.72 -4.53
C ALA A 281 -12.48 12.81 -5.36
N ARG A 282 -11.22 13.22 -5.54
CA ARG A 282 -10.21 12.44 -6.28
C ARG A 282 -9.89 11.11 -5.59
N THR A 283 -9.66 11.16 -4.30
CA THR A 283 -9.07 10.03 -3.56
C THR A 283 -10.13 9.15 -2.89
N GLY A 284 -11.31 9.69 -2.61
CA GLY A 284 -12.32 9.07 -1.74
C GLY A 284 -11.94 9.08 -0.26
N ILE A 285 -10.95 9.88 0.13
CA ILE A 285 -10.46 10.03 1.50
C ILE A 285 -10.73 11.46 1.96
N ASN A 286 -11.17 11.65 3.20
CA ASN A 286 -11.40 12.97 3.75
C ASN A 286 -10.09 13.56 4.29
N PHE A 287 -9.45 14.41 3.50
CA PHE A 287 -8.29 15.21 3.90
C PHE A 287 -8.73 16.50 4.59
N GLU A 288 -7.88 16.95 5.51
CA GLU A 288 -8.02 18.21 6.23
C GLU A 288 -6.64 18.81 6.56
N LEU A 289 -6.59 20.12 6.80
CA LEU A 289 -5.41 20.73 7.40
C LEU A 289 -5.22 20.23 8.85
N PRO A 290 -3.99 19.95 9.29
CA PRO A 290 -3.77 19.62 10.69
C PRO A 290 -4.12 20.84 11.56
N SER A 291 -4.64 20.59 12.77
CA SER A 291 -4.59 21.63 13.81
C SER A 291 -3.14 21.93 14.15
N GLU A 292 -2.88 23.11 14.73
CA GLU A 292 -1.52 23.48 15.18
C GLU A 292 -0.94 22.42 16.12
N ALA A 293 -1.73 21.93 17.07
CA ALA A 293 -1.37 20.83 17.95
C ALA A 293 -1.02 19.53 17.21
N GLN A 294 -1.76 19.16 16.15
CA GLN A 294 -1.42 17.99 15.33
C GLN A 294 -0.13 18.19 14.54
N TRP A 295 0.07 19.39 14.00
CA TRP A 295 1.28 19.71 13.25
C TRP A 295 2.51 19.69 14.15
N GLU A 296 2.46 20.38 15.29
CA GLU A 296 3.60 20.51 16.20
C GLU A 296 3.94 19.18 16.89
N TYR A 297 2.95 18.38 17.31
CA TYR A 297 3.19 17.04 17.85
C TYR A 297 3.99 16.18 16.87
N ALA A 298 3.61 16.23 15.60
CA ALA A 298 4.29 15.45 14.57
C ALA A 298 5.67 16.04 14.20
N ALA A 299 5.82 17.37 14.21
CA ALA A 299 7.10 18.05 14.00
C ALA A 299 8.13 17.73 15.11
N LYS A 300 7.66 17.57 16.36
CA LYS A 300 8.47 17.10 17.49
C LYS A 300 8.64 15.57 17.55
N ALA A 301 8.20 14.85 16.51
CA ALA A 301 8.24 13.38 16.45
C ALA A 301 7.52 12.66 17.61
N GLY A 302 6.48 13.28 18.17
CA GLY A 302 5.63 12.72 19.22
C GLY A 302 6.00 13.10 20.66
N HIS A 303 6.76 14.19 20.84
CA HIS A 303 7.19 14.73 22.13
C HIS A 303 6.60 16.09 22.44
#